data_AF-A0A222P3H7-F1
#
_entry.id   AF-A0A222P3H7-F1
#
_cell.length_a   1.000
_cell.length_b   1.000
_cell.length_c   1.000
_cell.angle_alpha   90.00
_cell.angle_beta   90.00
_cell.angle_gamma   90.00
#
_symmetry.space_group_name_H-M   'P 1'
#
loop_
_entity.id
_entity.type
_entity.pdbx_description
1 polymer ?
#
loop_
_entity_poly.entity_id
_entity_poly.type
_entity_poly.pdbx_seq_one_letter_code
_entity_poly.pdbx_strand_id
1 'polypeptide(L)'
;MLRTLNKASGYIAGAILYPLNSLFINCLIATATVSIAMLILIGLPIHQASVAYNTATERKFISAILAGVNIAALVLIAVPFITGVTLVLEGFITLYDLVKSMRLGAKEGYENGLFNHVLKQAFGRVLIFSTLSRILADTLKPNELSTRELALLQENVEIENTEYNIVDANQLLSEEELDRAKTIPELKEIAKAYQDLLTRLKNLDEAIKNRPQIIAQNIGHSKANLERLAIYVKEQHESDFEAFSKRVDEFLLHLDLSDSNFARPGEQEDLNSFEFNLVNLLIAETSSKDLEKAYAWFNCIEPRRFSKIVEMIRANHLDEVTDEILLLPIENPSLIIKLYQAESGKWRPIPNRTQIIDLAHHEAWLKAHNSHPLTREPMNAAINHVVNEKAYETIYRIFPYEGLNSSYELKALIVQIRNSLSAISNQSTTHSDVLKTTSKNRESTSHGFPDVLYTMANRFFGAFSTSVPAPEPTTEQEQNLNRNDSATCSQKWY
;
A
#
# COMPACT_ATOMS: atom_id res chain seq x y z
N MET A 1 55.77 6.63 -5.33
CA MET A 1 56.08 5.49 -6.23
C MET A 1 55.18 4.27 -5.97
N LEU A 2 55.08 3.78 -4.72
CA LEU A 2 54.22 2.63 -4.37
C LEU A 2 52.73 2.80 -4.75
N ARG A 3 52.17 4.00 -4.59
CA ARG A 3 50.78 4.30 -4.99
C ARG A 3 50.55 4.17 -6.50
N THR A 4 51.49 4.63 -7.31
CA THR A 4 51.41 4.54 -8.78
C THR A 4 51.55 3.09 -9.23
N LEU A 5 52.46 2.33 -8.62
CA LEU A 5 52.64 0.91 -8.89
C LEU A 5 51.37 0.11 -8.53
N ASN A 6 50.74 0.41 -7.39
CA ASN A 6 49.51 -0.25 -6.95
C ASN A 6 48.31 0.03 -7.88
N LYS A 7 48.21 1.27 -8.39
CA LYS A 7 47.23 1.64 -9.41
C LYS A 7 47.48 0.97 -10.76
N ALA A 8 48.74 0.90 -11.20
CA ALA A 8 49.11 0.21 -12.43
C ALA A 8 48.83 -1.30 -12.32
N SER A 9 49.18 -1.94 -11.19
CA SER A 9 48.88 -3.35 -10.96
C SER A 9 47.38 -3.60 -10.84
N GLY A 10 46.62 -2.71 -10.21
CA GLY A 10 45.16 -2.78 -10.14
C GLY A 10 44.51 -2.68 -11.51
N TYR A 11 44.94 -1.73 -12.34
CA TYR A 11 44.49 -1.59 -13.73
C TYR A 11 44.72 -2.86 -14.55
N ILE A 12 45.95 -3.39 -14.53
CA ILE A 12 46.32 -4.59 -15.30
C ILE A 12 45.52 -5.80 -14.78
N ALA A 13 45.45 -5.99 -13.47
CA ALA A 13 44.70 -7.09 -12.88
C ALA A 13 43.20 -7.01 -13.22
N GLY A 14 42.60 -5.82 -13.15
CA GLY A 14 41.19 -5.62 -13.48
C GLY A 14 40.91 -5.84 -14.96
N ALA A 15 41.79 -5.36 -15.85
CA ALA A 15 41.68 -5.57 -17.29
C ALA A 15 41.76 -7.04 -17.71
N ILE A 16 42.39 -7.91 -16.91
CA ILE A 16 42.55 -9.35 -17.19
C ILE A 16 41.49 -10.18 -16.46
N LEU A 17 41.35 -10.00 -15.14
CA LEU A 17 40.52 -10.87 -14.30
C LEU A 17 39.02 -10.71 -14.59
N TYR A 18 38.54 -9.51 -14.90
CA TYR A 18 37.12 -9.28 -15.14
C TYR A 18 36.63 -9.95 -16.43
N PRO A 19 37.32 -9.79 -17.59
CA PRO A 19 37.04 -10.58 -18.79
C PRO A 19 37.10 -12.09 -18.58
N LEU A 20 38.11 -12.56 -17.83
CA LEU A 20 38.27 -14.00 -17.58
C LEU A 20 37.08 -14.57 -16.80
N ASN A 21 36.60 -13.85 -15.79
CA ASN A 21 35.44 -14.25 -15.02
C ASN A 21 34.14 -14.22 -15.86
N SER A 22 33.96 -13.16 -16.66
CA SER A 22 32.83 -13.07 -17.59
C SER A 22 32.82 -14.24 -18.59
N LEU A 23 33.98 -14.59 -19.16
CA LEU A 23 34.14 -15.72 -20.07
C LEU A 23 33.84 -17.05 -19.37
N PHE A 24 34.31 -17.23 -18.13
CA PHE A 24 34.02 -18.43 -17.33
C PHE A 24 32.51 -18.61 -17.10
N ILE A 25 31.82 -17.55 -16.68
CA ILE A 25 30.36 -17.59 -16.44
C ILE A 25 29.61 -17.88 -17.74
N ASN A 26 29.95 -17.22 -18.84
CA ASN A 26 29.30 -17.45 -20.12
C ASN A 26 29.58 -18.86 -20.65
N CYS A 27 30.75 -19.43 -20.39
CA CYS A 27 31.05 -20.83 -20.70
C CYS A 27 30.19 -21.81 -19.88
N LEU A 28 29.95 -21.52 -18.60
CA LEU A 28 29.02 -22.30 -17.77
C LEU A 28 27.58 -22.21 -18.29
N ILE A 29 27.13 -21.02 -18.69
CA ILE A 29 25.79 -20.82 -19.28
C ILE A 29 25.66 -21.63 -20.59
N ALA A 30 26.62 -21.51 -21.50
CA ALA A 30 26.62 -22.27 -22.75
C ALA A 30 26.61 -23.79 -22.49
N THR A 31 27.38 -24.27 -21.51
CA THR A 31 27.40 -25.67 -21.09
C THR A 31 26.05 -26.12 -20.55
N ALA A 32 25.38 -25.28 -19.75
CA ALA A 32 24.03 -25.54 -19.25
C ALA A 32 23.01 -25.58 -20.40
N THR A 33 23.08 -24.64 -21.35
CA THR A 33 22.23 -24.59 -22.54
C THR A 33 22.35 -25.89 -23.35
N VAL A 34 23.56 -26.37 -23.61
CA VAL A 34 23.80 -27.64 -24.32
C VAL A 34 23.30 -28.84 -23.50
N SER A 35 23.48 -28.83 -22.19
CA SER A 35 23.02 -29.92 -21.30
C SER A 35 21.49 -30.02 -21.29
N ILE A 36 20.78 -28.89 -21.20
CA ILE A 36 19.32 -28.83 -21.28
C ILE A 36 18.85 -29.32 -22.66
N ALA A 37 19.51 -28.88 -23.73
CA ALA A 37 19.19 -29.34 -25.09
C ALA A 37 19.32 -30.87 -25.22
N MET A 38 20.38 -31.47 -24.68
CA MET A 38 20.56 -32.92 -24.65
C MET A 38 19.47 -33.63 -23.83
N LEU A 39 19.09 -33.08 -22.67
CA LEU A 39 18.00 -33.62 -21.87
C LEU A 39 16.67 -33.59 -22.62
N ILE A 40 16.37 -32.53 -23.36
CA ILE A 40 15.16 -32.46 -24.19
C ILE A 40 15.25 -33.47 -25.35
N LEU A 41 16.42 -33.56 -26.00
CA LEU A 41 16.65 -34.45 -27.14
C LEU A 41 16.38 -35.93 -26.79
N ILE A 42 16.77 -36.35 -25.59
CA ILE A 42 16.64 -37.73 -25.12
C ILE A 42 15.32 -37.94 -24.36
N GLY A 43 15.00 -37.03 -23.43
CA GLY A 43 13.90 -37.18 -22.50
C GLY A 43 12.53 -37.01 -23.14
N LEU A 44 12.36 -36.06 -24.06
CA LEU A 44 11.06 -35.76 -24.64
C LEU A 44 10.50 -36.92 -25.50
N PRO A 45 11.28 -37.58 -26.38
CA PRO A 45 10.82 -38.77 -27.09
C PRO A 45 10.42 -39.92 -26.16
N ILE A 46 11.19 -40.17 -25.09
CA ILE A 46 10.89 -41.22 -24.10
C ILE A 46 9.58 -40.90 -23.37
N HIS A 47 9.42 -39.66 -22.92
CA HIS A 47 8.20 -39.19 -22.27
C HIS A 47 6.98 -39.37 -23.18
N GLN A 48 7.08 -38.96 -24.45
CA GLN A 48 5.97 -39.07 -25.40
C GLN A 48 5.63 -40.53 -25.75
N ALA A 49 6.63 -41.40 -25.89
CA ALA A 49 6.41 -42.83 -26.05
C ALA A 49 5.68 -43.43 -24.84
N SER A 50 6.05 -43.01 -23.62
CA SER A 50 5.39 -43.45 -22.38
C SER A 50 3.92 -42.99 -22.31
N VAL A 51 3.64 -41.73 -22.62
CA VAL A 51 2.29 -41.19 -22.67
C VAL A 51 1.44 -41.94 -23.71
N ALA A 52 1.95 -42.18 -24.91
CA ALA A 52 1.26 -42.92 -25.96
C ALA A 52 0.99 -44.38 -25.57
N TYR A 53 1.95 -45.05 -24.92
CA TYR A 53 1.77 -46.41 -24.40
C TYR A 53 0.62 -46.52 -23.41
N ASN A 54 0.51 -45.54 -22.49
CA ASN A 54 -0.49 -45.54 -21.44
C ASN A 54 -1.89 -45.17 -21.94
N THR A 55 -1.98 -44.36 -22.99
CA THR A 55 -3.26 -43.84 -23.51
C THR A 55 -3.88 -44.74 -24.61
N ALA A 56 -3.08 -45.53 -25.33
CA ALA A 56 -3.60 -46.41 -26.39
C ALA A 56 -4.38 -47.61 -25.82
N THR A 57 -5.58 -47.87 -26.35
CA THR A 57 -6.41 -49.03 -25.96
C THR A 57 -5.97 -50.32 -26.64
N GLU A 58 -5.55 -50.24 -27.90
CA GLU A 58 -5.03 -51.35 -28.70
C GLU A 58 -3.64 -51.04 -29.25
N ARG A 59 -2.82 -52.08 -29.49
CA ARG A 59 -1.48 -51.98 -30.09
C ARG A 59 -0.56 -50.95 -29.41
N LYS A 60 -0.61 -50.88 -28.08
CA LYS A 60 0.16 -49.95 -27.22
C LYS A 60 1.61 -49.76 -27.63
N PHE A 61 2.31 -50.87 -27.89
CA PHE A 61 3.73 -50.85 -28.26
C PHE A 61 3.98 -50.15 -29.60
N ILE A 62 3.15 -50.40 -30.61
CA ILE A 62 3.27 -49.77 -31.93
C ILE A 62 2.99 -48.26 -31.82
N SER A 63 1.96 -47.89 -31.06
CA SER A 63 1.62 -46.48 -30.82
C SER A 63 2.75 -45.73 -30.11
N ALA A 64 3.33 -46.34 -29.07
CA ALA A 64 4.47 -45.79 -28.34
C ALA A 64 5.70 -45.57 -29.24
N ILE A 65 6.04 -46.56 -30.08
CA ILE A 65 7.16 -46.45 -31.03
C ILE A 65 6.92 -45.31 -32.02
N LEU A 66 5.74 -45.27 -32.66
CA LEU A 66 5.44 -44.23 -33.67
C LEU A 66 5.47 -42.83 -33.05
N ALA A 67 4.88 -42.65 -31.87
CA ALA A 67 4.91 -41.37 -31.16
C ALA A 67 6.34 -40.95 -30.80
N GLY A 68 7.13 -41.89 -30.24
CA GLY A 68 8.53 -41.65 -29.90
C GLY A 68 9.39 -41.29 -31.11
N VAL A 69 9.27 -42.02 -32.22
CA VAL A 69 10.01 -41.76 -33.46
C VAL A 69 9.61 -40.42 -34.08
N ASN A 70 8.31 -40.11 -34.14
CA ASN A 70 7.83 -38.83 -34.68
C ASN A 70 8.36 -37.64 -33.88
N ILE A 71 8.30 -37.72 -32.55
CA ILE A 71 8.83 -36.66 -31.67
C ILE A 71 10.34 -36.60 -31.76
N ALA A 72 11.05 -37.72 -31.79
CA ALA A 72 12.49 -37.75 -31.99
C ALA A 72 12.91 -37.05 -33.30
N ALA A 73 12.21 -37.30 -34.40
CA ALA A 73 12.48 -36.64 -35.69
C ALA A 73 12.28 -35.12 -35.61
N LEU A 74 11.19 -34.66 -34.98
CA LEU A 74 10.92 -33.23 -34.79
C LEU A 74 11.98 -32.57 -33.90
N VAL A 75 12.29 -33.19 -32.77
CA VAL A 75 13.23 -32.70 -31.77
C VAL A 75 14.67 -32.67 -32.32
N LEU A 76 15.05 -33.65 -33.14
CA LEU A 76 16.36 -33.70 -33.81
C LEU A 76 16.59 -32.55 -34.80
N ILE A 77 15.52 -31.95 -35.33
CA ILE A 77 15.61 -30.78 -36.21
C ILE A 77 15.52 -29.49 -35.37
N ALA A 78 14.50 -29.38 -34.52
CA ALA A 78 14.19 -28.15 -33.81
C ALA A 78 15.23 -27.82 -32.73
N VAL A 79 15.65 -28.80 -31.92
CA VAL A 79 16.55 -28.53 -30.78
C VAL A 79 17.94 -28.09 -31.23
N PRO A 80 18.63 -28.74 -32.19
CA PRO A 80 19.91 -28.25 -32.67
C PRO A 80 19.83 -26.87 -33.32
N PHE A 81 18.74 -26.58 -34.04
CA PHE A 81 18.53 -25.27 -34.64
C PHE A 81 18.38 -24.18 -33.57
N ILE A 82 17.47 -24.35 -32.62
CA ILE A 82 17.25 -23.39 -31.53
C ILE A 82 18.52 -23.23 -30.69
N THR A 83 19.16 -24.34 -30.32
CA THR A 83 20.41 -24.32 -29.53
C THR A 83 21.52 -23.60 -30.28
N GLY A 84 21.65 -23.83 -31.60
CA GLY A 84 22.63 -23.14 -32.44
C GLY A 84 22.39 -21.62 -32.48
N VAL A 85 21.14 -21.19 -32.66
CA VAL A 85 20.78 -19.76 -32.63
C VAL A 85 21.08 -19.15 -31.25
N THR A 86 20.70 -19.83 -30.17
CA THR A 86 20.97 -19.38 -28.80
C THR A 86 22.47 -19.25 -28.54
N LEU A 87 23.28 -20.25 -28.90
CA LEU A 87 24.75 -20.19 -28.73
C LEU A 87 25.40 -19.08 -29.55
N VAL A 88 24.89 -18.78 -30.75
CA VAL A 88 25.39 -17.64 -31.56
C VAL A 88 25.08 -16.32 -30.85
N LEU A 89 23.85 -16.14 -30.34
CA LEU A 89 23.46 -14.95 -29.58
C LEU A 89 24.28 -14.83 -28.28
N GLU A 90 24.46 -15.92 -27.54
CA GLU A 90 25.32 -15.98 -26.36
C GLU A 90 26.77 -15.60 -26.70
N GLY A 91 27.28 -16.03 -27.86
CA GLY A 91 28.60 -15.65 -28.36
C GLY A 91 28.74 -14.14 -28.59
N PHE A 92 27.76 -13.50 -29.22
CA PHE A 92 27.74 -12.06 -29.40
C PHE A 92 27.68 -11.31 -28.06
N ILE A 93 26.83 -11.75 -27.13
CA ILE A 93 26.72 -11.15 -25.79
C ILE A 93 28.03 -11.32 -25.02
N THR A 94 28.66 -12.50 -25.12
CA THR A 94 29.95 -12.79 -24.47
C THR A 94 31.05 -11.86 -24.98
N LEU A 95 31.11 -11.61 -26.29
CA LEU A 95 32.09 -10.68 -26.86
C LEU A 95 31.87 -9.25 -26.36
N TYR A 96 30.61 -8.81 -26.30
CA TYR A 96 30.25 -7.50 -25.77
C TYR A 96 30.61 -7.38 -24.28
N ASP A 97 30.26 -8.37 -23.47
CA ASP A 97 30.53 -8.42 -22.04
C ASP A 97 32.04 -8.48 -21.76
N LEU A 98 32.82 -9.15 -22.61
CA LEU A 98 34.28 -9.21 -22.50
C LEU A 98 34.91 -7.82 -22.64
N VAL A 99 34.53 -7.07 -23.69
CA VAL A 99 35.02 -5.69 -23.92
C VAL A 99 34.58 -4.75 -22.80
N LYS A 100 33.31 -4.86 -22.39
CA LYS A 100 32.74 -4.05 -21.31
C LYS A 100 33.41 -4.33 -19.97
N SER A 101 33.63 -5.59 -19.64
CA SER A 101 34.27 -6.03 -18.39
C SER A 101 35.74 -5.62 -18.34
N MET A 102 36.45 -5.68 -19.47
CA MET A 102 37.82 -5.18 -19.58
C MET A 102 37.88 -3.68 -19.26
N ARG A 103 37.01 -2.86 -19.88
CA ARG A 103 36.95 -1.42 -19.63
C ARG A 103 36.58 -1.10 -18.19
N LEU A 104 35.60 -1.82 -17.63
CA LEU A 104 35.15 -1.64 -16.24
C LEU A 104 36.27 -2.00 -15.26
N GLY A 105 36.90 -3.16 -15.44
CA GLY A 105 37.98 -3.64 -14.57
C GLY A 105 39.21 -2.76 -14.64
N ALA A 106 39.58 -2.29 -15.83
CA ALA A 106 40.65 -1.32 -16.03
C ALA A 106 40.38 -0.02 -15.25
N LYS A 107 39.18 0.56 -15.39
CA LYS A 107 38.77 1.78 -14.68
C LYS A 107 38.77 1.58 -13.17
N GLU A 108 38.09 0.55 -12.69
CA GLU A 108 37.95 0.26 -11.27
C GLU A 108 39.28 -0.08 -10.60
N GLY A 109 40.13 -0.84 -11.29
CA GLY A 109 41.48 -1.16 -10.84
C GLY A 109 42.38 0.06 -10.71
N TYR A 110 42.24 1.06 -11.60
CA TYR A 110 42.99 2.31 -11.53
C TYR A 110 42.49 3.26 -10.44
N GLU A 111 41.17 3.38 -10.28
CA GLU A 111 40.53 4.28 -9.32
C GLU A 111 40.75 3.81 -7.88
N ASN A 112 40.46 2.54 -7.60
CA ASN A 112 40.55 1.98 -6.24
C ASN A 112 41.96 1.50 -5.90
N GLY A 113 42.78 1.25 -6.93
CA GLY A 113 44.23 1.11 -6.79
C GLY A 113 44.70 0.03 -5.83
N LEU A 114 43.91 -1.01 -5.55
CA LEU A 114 44.24 -2.11 -4.66
C LEU A 114 43.99 -3.43 -5.39
N PHE A 115 45.07 -4.16 -5.70
CA PHE A 115 44.99 -5.51 -6.29
C PHE A 115 44.02 -6.43 -5.51
N ASN A 116 44.03 -6.34 -4.18
CA ASN A 116 43.14 -7.11 -3.31
C ASN A 116 41.65 -6.75 -3.50
N HIS A 117 41.33 -5.49 -3.79
CA HIS A 117 39.95 -5.06 -4.08
C HIS A 117 39.44 -5.71 -5.38
N VAL A 118 40.25 -5.66 -6.44
CA VAL A 118 39.93 -6.29 -7.73
C VAL A 118 39.74 -7.80 -7.57
N LEU A 119 40.61 -8.47 -6.81
CA LEU A 119 40.49 -9.90 -6.52
C LEU A 119 39.20 -10.22 -5.77
N LYS A 120 38.93 -9.51 -4.67
CA LYS A 120 37.72 -9.71 -3.87
C LYS A 120 36.45 -9.51 -4.71
N GLN A 121 36.47 -8.54 -5.62
CA GLN A 121 35.32 -8.26 -6.48
C GLN A 121 35.15 -9.29 -7.60
N ALA A 122 36.26 -9.74 -8.21
CA ALA A 122 36.24 -10.80 -9.21
C ALA A 122 35.66 -12.10 -8.64
N PHE A 123 36.05 -12.49 -7.43
CA PHE A 123 35.56 -13.74 -6.80
C PHE A 123 34.23 -13.59 -6.06
N GLY A 124 33.90 -12.40 -5.54
CA GLY A 124 32.71 -12.19 -4.71
C GLY A 124 31.44 -11.76 -5.45
N ARG A 125 31.53 -11.28 -6.70
CA ARG A 125 30.39 -10.68 -7.43
C ARG A 125 30.19 -11.24 -8.83
N VAL A 126 30.11 -12.57 -8.93
CA VAL A 126 29.94 -13.35 -10.17
C VAL A 126 28.83 -12.78 -11.06
N LEU A 127 27.65 -12.46 -10.51
CA LEU A 127 26.46 -12.03 -11.28
C LEU A 127 26.61 -10.68 -12.02
N ILE A 128 27.55 -9.81 -11.65
CA ILE A 128 27.68 -8.47 -12.25
C ILE A 128 28.32 -8.54 -13.66
N PHE A 129 29.06 -9.61 -13.93
CA PHE A 129 29.96 -9.72 -15.08
C PHE A 129 29.35 -10.41 -16.31
N SER A 130 28.15 -10.99 -16.20
CA SER A 130 27.40 -11.50 -17.34
C SER A 130 26.07 -10.76 -17.46
N THR A 131 25.78 -10.26 -18.65
CA THR A 131 24.49 -9.66 -18.99
C THR A 131 23.41 -10.75 -19.04
N LEU A 132 23.75 -11.95 -19.52
CA LEU A 132 22.86 -13.11 -19.51
C LEU A 132 22.48 -13.54 -18.09
N SER A 133 23.43 -13.61 -17.16
CA SER A 133 23.09 -13.95 -15.77
C SER A 133 22.19 -12.92 -15.11
N ARG A 134 22.30 -11.64 -15.49
CA ARG A 134 21.38 -10.59 -15.03
C ARG A 134 19.99 -10.77 -15.61
N ILE A 135 19.88 -10.98 -16.93
CA ILE A 135 18.59 -11.24 -17.57
C ILE A 135 17.94 -12.48 -16.94
N LEU A 136 18.68 -13.58 -16.79
CA LEU A 136 18.18 -14.79 -16.12
C LEU A 136 17.78 -14.52 -14.67
N ALA A 137 18.59 -13.80 -13.89
CA ALA A 137 18.23 -13.43 -12.53
C ALA A 137 16.99 -12.54 -12.45
N ASP A 138 16.81 -11.61 -13.39
CA ASP A 138 15.67 -10.71 -13.44
C ASP A 138 14.42 -11.42 -13.97
N THR A 139 14.56 -12.45 -14.81
CA THR A 139 13.45 -13.28 -15.31
C THR A 139 13.03 -14.37 -14.31
N LEU A 140 13.98 -14.85 -13.50
CA LEU A 140 13.76 -15.91 -12.50
C LEU A 140 13.49 -15.37 -11.10
N LYS A 141 13.78 -14.10 -10.83
CA LYS A 141 13.28 -13.47 -9.62
C LYS A 141 11.75 -13.46 -9.72
N PRO A 142 11.02 -14.11 -8.79
CA PRO A 142 9.62 -13.76 -8.62
C PRO A 142 9.55 -12.24 -8.43
N ASN A 143 8.44 -11.60 -8.81
CA ASN A 143 8.22 -10.16 -8.68
C ASN A 143 8.13 -9.72 -7.20
N GLU A 144 9.07 -10.21 -6.39
CA GLU A 144 9.11 -10.00 -4.98
C GLU A 144 9.78 -8.67 -4.68
N LEU A 145 9.07 -7.80 -3.98
CA LEU A 145 9.68 -6.61 -3.37
C LEU A 145 10.56 -7.10 -2.22
N SER A 146 11.87 -6.91 -2.34
CA SER A 146 12.77 -7.07 -1.20
C SER A 146 12.34 -6.14 -0.06
N THR A 147 12.68 -6.47 1.19
CA THR A 147 12.41 -5.60 2.36
C THR A 147 12.92 -4.17 2.15
N ARG A 148 14.03 -4.02 1.41
CA ARG A 148 14.58 -2.72 1.04
C ARG A 148 13.68 -1.98 0.05
N GLU A 149 13.13 -2.66 -0.95
CA GLU A 149 12.25 -2.01 -1.92
C GLU A 149 10.89 -1.67 -1.32
N LEU A 150 10.38 -2.48 -0.38
CA LEU A 150 9.21 -2.11 0.41
C LEU A 150 9.49 -0.85 1.24
N ALA A 151 10.66 -0.74 1.86
CA ALA A 151 11.08 0.48 2.54
C ALA A 151 11.18 1.67 1.57
N LEU A 152 11.64 1.46 0.33
CA LEU A 152 11.65 2.50 -0.72
C LEU A 152 10.25 2.93 -1.17
N LEU A 153 9.23 2.09 -1.01
CA LEU A 153 7.83 2.51 -1.21
C LEU A 153 7.32 3.42 -0.09
N GLN A 154 7.96 3.35 1.08
CA GLN A 154 7.67 4.17 2.27
C GLN A 154 8.58 5.40 2.39
N GLU A 155 9.76 5.38 1.76
CA GLU A 155 10.77 6.44 1.86
C GLU A 155 10.88 7.34 0.62
N ASN A 156 11.24 8.61 0.88
CA ASN A 156 12.01 9.50 0.01
C ASN A 156 11.50 9.73 -1.42
N VAL A 157 10.19 9.87 -1.59
CA VAL A 157 9.69 10.67 -2.71
C VAL A 157 9.57 12.11 -2.21
N GLU A 158 10.35 13.00 -2.83
CA GLU A 158 10.11 14.43 -2.71
C GLU A 158 8.78 14.72 -3.42
N ILE A 159 7.70 14.54 -2.65
CA ILE A 159 6.41 15.12 -3.01
C ILE A 159 6.69 16.60 -3.05
N GLU A 160 6.34 17.23 -4.17
CA GLU A 160 6.48 18.67 -4.30
C GLU A 160 5.86 19.29 -3.06
N ASN A 161 6.73 19.81 -2.19
CA ASN A 161 6.33 20.55 -1.01
C ASN A 161 5.60 21.77 -1.55
N THR A 162 4.30 21.63 -1.80
CA THR A 162 3.40 22.76 -1.71
C THR A 162 3.68 23.32 -0.32
N GLU A 163 4.16 24.56 -0.25
CA GLU A 163 4.76 25.23 0.92
C GLU A 163 3.80 25.41 2.13
N TYR A 164 2.89 24.48 2.37
CA TYR A 164 1.84 24.59 3.35
C TYR A 164 1.92 23.39 4.28
N ASN A 165 2.71 23.60 5.31
CA ASN A 165 2.64 22.84 6.54
C ASN A 165 1.21 23.02 7.07
N ILE A 166 0.36 22.01 6.85
CA ILE A 166 -0.96 21.94 7.48
C ILE A 166 -0.72 21.54 8.94
N VAL A 167 -0.40 22.52 9.79
CA VAL A 167 -0.08 22.35 11.22
C VAL A 167 -1.35 22.34 12.08
N ASP A 168 -2.50 22.81 11.58
CA ASP A 168 -3.72 23.01 12.37
C ASP A 168 -5.00 22.55 11.62
N ALA A 169 -5.97 21.97 12.35
CA ALA A 169 -7.30 21.61 11.84
C ALA A 169 -8.05 22.81 11.24
N ASN A 170 -7.70 24.02 11.67
CA ASN A 170 -8.18 25.28 11.09
C ASN A 170 -7.74 25.51 9.62
N GLN A 171 -6.88 24.65 9.08
CA GLN A 171 -6.43 24.72 7.68
C GLN A 171 -7.20 23.77 6.74
N LEU A 172 -8.14 22.97 7.25
CA LEU A 172 -9.17 22.36 6.40
C LEU A 172 -9.99 23.45 5.68
N LEU A 173 -10.67 23.08 4.59
CA LEU A 173 -11.56 24.03 3.91
C LEU A 173 -12.75 24.35 4.82
N SER A 174 -13.06 25.63 5.00
CA SER A 174 -14.30 26.03 5.68
C SER A 174 -15.51 25.60 4.87
N GLU A 175 -16.68 25.49 5.52
CA GLU A 175 -17.93 25.19 4.81
C GLU A 175 -18.21 26.23 3.72
N GLU A 176 -17.91 27.52 3.97
CA GLU A 176 -18.11 28.56 2.94
C GLU A 176 -17.10 28.48 1.79
N GLU A 177 -15.86 28.04 2.02
CA GLU A 177 -14.90 27.77 0.95
C GLU A 177 -15.37 26.60 0.08
N LEU A 178 -15.84 25.52 0.73
CA LEU A 178 -16.30 24.31 0.06
C LEU A 178 -17.58 24.57 -0.75
N ASP A 179 -18.54 25.30 -0.20
CA ASP A 179 -19.78 25.66 -0.88
C ASP A 179 -19.50 26.56 -2.09
N ARG A 180 -18.60 27.54 -1.95
CA ARG A 180 -18.14 28.35 -3.09
C ARG A 180 -17.49 27.48 -4.16
N ALA A 181 -16.59 26.58 -3.79
CA ALA A 181 -15.94 25.67 -4.73
C ALA A 181 -16.94 24.78 -5.49
N LYS A 182 -17.99 24.29 -4.82
CA LYS A 182 -19.06 23.49 -5.43
C LYS A 182 -19.86 24.25 -6.49
N THR A 183 -19.98 25.57 -6.38
CA THR A 183 -20.70 26.40 -7.36
C THR A 183 -19.91 26.67 -8.65
N ILE A 184 -18.60 26.46 -8.64
CA ILE A 184 -17.71 26.71 -9.78
C ILE A 184 -17.56 25.40 -10.57
N PRO A 185 -17.98 25.33 -11.85
CA PRO A 185 -17.96 24.08 -12.63
C PRO A 185 -16.60 23.37 -12.65
N GLU A 186 -15.51 24.13 -12.76
CA GLU A 186 -14.15 23.61 -12.82
C GLU A 186 -13.68 22.99 -11.48
N LEU A 187 -14.25 23.44 -10.36
CA LEU A 187 -13.88 23.00 -9.01
C LEU A 187 -14.80 21.92 -8.45
N LYS A 188 -15.96 21.70 -9.06
CA LYS A 188 -16.99 20.79 -8.55
C LYS A 188 -16.47 19.37 -8.29
N GLU A 189 -15.74 18.80 -9.24
CA GLU A 189 -15.19 17.44 -9.09
C GLU A 189 -14.06 17.38 -8.06
N ILE A 190 -13.25 18.43 -7.93
CA ILE A 190 -12.17 18.53 -6.94
C ILE A 190 -12.75 18.67 -5.53
N ALA A 191 -13.78 19.50 -5.37
CA ALA A 191 -14.52 19.66 -4.12
C ALA A 191 -15.20 18.34 -3.69
N LYS A 192 -15.75 17.59 -4.66
CA LYS A 192 -16.31 16.26 -4.42
C LYS A 192 -15.23 15.28 -3.95
N ALA A 193 -14.09 15.22 -4.63
CA ALA A 193 -12.96 14.37 -4.23
C ALA A 193 -12.44 14.72 -2.82
N TYR A 194 -12.35 16.02 -2.49
CA TYR A 194 -12.00 16.48 -1.15
C TYR A 194 -12.99 15.98 -0.10
N GLN A 195 -14.29 16.15 -0.35
CA GLN A 195 -15.32 15.79 0.62
C GLN A 195 -15.40 14.26 0.81
N ASP A 196 -15.25 13.48 -0.26
CA ASP A 196 -15.19 12.02 -0.21
C ASP A 196 -13.99 11.54 0.63
N LEU A 197 -12.79 12.01 0.30
CA LEU A 197 -11.57 11.65 1.02
C LEU A 197 -11.63 12.09 2.49
N LEU A 198 -12.10 13.31 2.78
CA LEU A 198 -12.24 13.79 4.15
C LEU A 198 -13.22 12.91 4.96
N THR A 199 -14.33 12.49 4.35
CA THR A 199 -15.31 11.62 5.01
C THR A 199 -14.68 10.27 5.34
N ARG A 200 -14.02 9.64 4.37
CA ARG A 200 -13.33 8.36 4.57
C ARG A 200 -12.27 8.42 5.66
N LEU A 201 -11.46 9.49 5.68
CA LEU A 201 -10.42 9.66 6.70
C LEU A 201 -10.99 9.98 8.09
N LYS A 202 -12.10 10.74 8.18
CA LYS A 202 -12.81 10.95 9.46
C LYS A 202 -13.40 9.65 10.00
N ASN A 203 -13.99 8.83 9.14
CA ASN A 203 -14.50 7.52 9.53
C ASN A 203 -13.35 6.61 10.01
N LEU A 204 -12.18 6.69 9.37
CA LEU A 204 -10.97 6.00 9.82
C LEU A 204 -10.50 6.50 11.20
N ASP A 205 -10.47 7.81 11.44
CA ASP A 205 -10.11 8.38 12.75
C ASP A 205 -11.09 7.93 13.85
N GLU A 206 -12.40 7.96 13.56
CA GLU A 206 -13.44 7.49 14.47
C GLU A 206 -13.28 5.99 14.77
N ALA A 207 -13.02 5.19 13.74
CA ALA A 207 -12.75 3.77 13.85
C ALA A 207 -11.55 3.47 14.75
N ILE A 208 -10.43 4.18 14.54
CA ILE A 208 -9.22 4.06 15.36
C ILE A 208 -9.51 4.46 16.81
N LYS A 209 -10.23 5.56 17.02
CA LYS A 209 -10.58 6.08 18.35
C LYS A 209 -11.52 5.14 19.12
N ASN A 210 -12.50 4.56 18.45
CA ASN A 210 -13.50 3.67 19.06
C ASN A 210 -12.99 2.23 19.22
N ARG A 211 -11.87 1.88 18.59
CA ARG A 211 -11.29 0.53 18.62
C ARG A 211 -11.13 -0.06 20.02
N PRO A 212 -10.58 0.64 21.04
CA PRO A 212 -10.43 0.05 22.37
C PRO A 212 -11.78 -0.32 23.01
N GLN A 213 -12.81 0.49 22.79
CA GLN A 213 -14.15 0.25 23.31
C GLN A 213 -14.81 -0.96 22.61
N ILE A 214 -14.69 -1.04 21.29
CA ILE A 214 -15.21 -2.15 20.49
C ILE A 214 -14.50 -3.47 20.86
N ILE A 215 -13.17 -3.44 21.01
CA ILE A 215 -12.40 -4.62 21.47
C ILE A 215 -12.89 -5.08 22.84
N ALA A 216 -13.07 -4.15 23.79
CA ALA A 216 -13.56 -4.48 25.12
C ALA A 216 -14.97 -5.09 25.06
N GLN A 217 -15.85 -4.56 24.19
CA GLN A 217 -17.19 -5.09 23.97
C GLN A 217 -17.17 -6.49 23.36
N ASN A 218 -16.39 -6.71 22.29
CA ASN A 218 -16.26 -8.01 21.64
C ASN A 218 -15.70 -9.08 22.58
N ILE A 219 -14.69 -8.73 23.39
CA ILE A 219 -14.16 -9.60 24.43
C ILE A 219 -15.24 -9.91 25.47
N GLY A 220 -15.99 -8.89 25.93
CA GLY A 220 -17.09 -9.05 26.89
C GLY A 220 -18.18 -9.99 26.37
N HIS A 221 -18.63 -9.80 25.13
CA HIS A 221 -19.61 -10.67 24.48
C HIS A 221 -19.09 -12.09 24.33
N SER A 222 -17.84 -12.24 23.88
CA SER A 222 -17.20 -13.56 23.72
C SER A 222 -17.14 -14.33 25.03
N LYS A 223 -16.78 -13.67 26.14
CA LYS A 223 -16.81 -14.28 27.48
C LYS A 223 -18.21 -14.71 27.88
N ALA A 224 -19.19 -13.82 27.78
CA ALA A 224 -20.58 -14.13 28.13
C ALA A 224 -21.15 -15.28 27.29
N ASN A 225 -20.81 -15.34 25.99
CA ASN A 225 -21.24 -16.40 25.09
C ASN A 225 -20.54 -17.73 25.38
N LEU A 226 -19.26 -17.72 25.76
CA LEU A 226 -18.55 -18.93 26.21
C LEU A 226 -19.13 -19.48 27.51
N GLU A 227 -19.53 -18.63 28.46
CA GLU A 227 -20.23 -19.05 29.68
C GLU A 227 -21.59 -19.69 29.35
N ARG A 228 -22.39 -19.06 28.48
CA ARG A 228 -23.66 -19.64 27.98
C ARG A 228 -23.44 -20.96 27.28
N LEU A 229 -22.38 -21.06 26.48
CA LEU A 229 -22.01 -22.29 25.77
C LEU A 229 -21.63 -23.40 26.75
N ALA A 230 -20.88 -23.10 27.82
CA ALA A 230 -20.56 -24.05 28.87
C ALA A 230 -21.81 -24.57 29.62
N ILE A 231 -22.77 -23.69 29.91
CA ILE A 231 -24.06 -24.08 30.50
C ILE A 231 -24.82 -25.01 29.54
N TYR A 232 -24.92 -24.65 28.26
CA TYR A 232 -25.55 -25.47 27.24
C TYR A 232 -24.92 -26.87 27.14
N VAL A 233 -23.58 -26.96 27.11
CA VAL A 233 -22.86 -28.23 27.06
C VAL A 233 -23.10 -29.04 28.33
N LYS A 234 -23.15 -28.41 29.51
CA LYS A 234 -23.48 -29.11 30.75
C LYS A 234 -24.88 -29.74 30.71
N GLU A 235 -25.85 -29.04 30.15
CA GLU A 235 -27.25 -29.47 30.10
C GLU A 235 -27.51 -30.52 29.00
N GLN A 236 -26.88 -30.39 27.83
CA GLN A 236 -27.18 -31.22 26.65
C GLN A 236 -26.11 -32.29 26.36
N HIS A 237 -24.90 -32.12 26.88
CA HIS A 237 -23.71 -32.93 26.58
C HIS A 237 -22.88 -33.18 27.86
N GLU A 238 -23.53 -33.63 28.94
CA GLU A 238 -22.91 -33.78 30.27
C GLU A 238 -21.59 -34.58 30.23
N SER A 239 -21.49 -35.61 29.38
CA SER A 239 -20.26 -36.42 29.22
C SER A 239 -19.05 -35.64 28.72
N ASP A 240 -19.28 -34.55 27.98
CA ASP A 240 -18.24 -33.77 27.30
C ASP A 240 -17.86 -32.52 28.11
N PHE A 241 -18.64 -32.18 29.14
CA PHE A 241 -18.55 -30.91 29.87
C PHE A 241 -17.18 -30.67 30.50
N GLU A 242 -16.55 -31.67 31.13
CA GLU A 242 -15.24 -31.50 31.77
C GLU A 242 -14.15 -31.16 30.75
N ALA A 243 -14.11 -31.88 29.63
CA ALA A 243 -13.15 -31.65 28.56
C ALA A 243 -13.40 -30.30 27.86
N PHE A 244 -14.67 -29.95 27.64
CA PHE A 244 -15.07 -28.68 27.05
C PHE A 244 -14.71 -27.50 27.96
N SER A 245 -15.03 -27.57 29.26
CA SER A 245 -14.71 -26.51 30.23
C SER A 245 -13.21 -26.21 30.27
N LYS A 246 -12.37 -27.24 30.27
CA LYS A 246 -10.91 -27.07 30.22
C LYS A 246 -10.45 -26.32 28.96
N ARG A 247 -11.07 -26.59 27.81
CA ARG A 247 -10.76 -25.87 26.55
C ARG A 247 -11.25 -24.43 26.59
N VAL A 248 -12.41 -24.18 27.20
CA VAL A 248 -12.90 -22.81 27.42
C VAL A 248 -11.93 -22.04 28.31
N ASP A 249 -11.47 -22.63 29.41
CA ASP A 249 -10.48 -22.00 30.30
C ASP A 249 -9.17 -21.67 29.57
N GLU A 250 -8.68 -22.58 28.72
CA GLU A 250 -7.52 -22.35 27.87
C GLU A 250 -7.76 -21.20 26.87
N PHE A 251 -8.93 -21.15 26.23
CA PHE A 251 -9.29 -20.06 25.32
C PHE A 251 -9.41 -18.72 26.04
N LEU A 252 -10.03 -18.69 27.23
CA LEU A 252 -10.15 -17.50 28.07
C LEU A 252 -8.79 -16.97 28.50
N LEU A 253 -7.83 -17.86 28.78
CA LEU A 253 -6.45 -17.46 29.05
C LEU A 253 -5.87 -16.68 27.87
N HIS A 254 -6.07 -17.14 26.63
CA HIS A 254 -5.65 -16.40 25.44
C HIS A 254 -6.38 -15.06 25.29
N LEU A 255 -7.68 -15.04 25.58
CA LEU A 255 -8.52 -13.85 25.48
C LEU A 255 -8.09 -12.76 26.47
N ASP A 256 -7.54 -13.13 27.63
CA ASP A 256 -7.08 -12.22 28.69
C ASP A 256 -5.63 -11.73 28.53
N LEU A 257 -4.82 -12.35 27.66
CA LEU A 257 -3.44 -11.91 27.42
C LEU A 257 -3.43 -10.54 26.73
N SER A 258 -2.85 -9.50 27.37
CA SER A 258 -2.76 -8.15 26.79
C SER A 258 -2.05 -8.12 25.44
N ASP A 259 -2.41 -7.17 24.56
CA ASP A 259 -1.90 -7.00 23.19
C ASP A 259 -0.36 -6.93 23.06
N SER A 260 0.37 -6.65 24.15
CA SER A 260 1.83 -6.46 24.13
C SER A 260 2.66 -7.70 23.74
N ASN A 261 2.07 -8.90 23.72
CA ASN A 261 2.79 -10.17 23.49
C ASN A 261 2.30 -10.99 22.30
N PHE A 262 1.33 -10.50 21.52
CA PHE A 262 0.96 -11.21 20.29
C PHE A 262 2.08 -11.03 19.28
N ALA A 263 2.82 -12.11 19.04
CA ALA A 263 3.84 -12.16 18.00
C ALA A 263 3.18 -11.78 16.68
N ARG A 264 3.77 -10.83 15.95
CA ARG A 264 3.32 -10.46 14.60
C ARG A 264 3.01 -11.73 13.82
N PRO A 265 1.84 -11.82 13.13
CA PRO A 265 1.41 -13.04 12.48
C PRO A 265 2.52 -13.54 11.54
N GLY A 266 3.16 -14.64 11.96
CA GLY A 266 4.12 -15.35 11.15
C GLY A 266 3.34 -16.20 10.16
N GLU A 267 3.42 -15.84 8.88
CA GLU A 267 2.74 -16.48 7.75
C GLU A 267 1.21 -16.56 7.88
N GLN A 268 0.54 -15.85 6.98
CA GLN A 268 -0.91 -15.82 6.82
C GLN A 268 -1.40 -17.22 6.40
N GLU A 269 -1.58 -18.15 7.35
CA GLU A 269 -2.39 -19.33 7.07
C GLU A 269 -3.80 -18.83 6.75
N ASP A 270 -4.36 -19.22 5.60
CA ASP A 270 -5.74 -18.88 5.27
C ASP A 270 -6.68 -19.43 6.36
N LEU A 271 -7.54 -18.56 6.89
CA LEU A 271 -8.60 -18.97 7.79
C LEU A 271 -9.61 -19.79 6.99
N ASN A 272 -10.11 -20.87 7.59
CA ASN A 272 -11.26 -21.52 7.00
C ASN A 272 -12.53 -20.71 7.33
N SER A 273 -13.55 -20.81 6.49
CA SER A 273 -14.83 -20.11 6.67
C SER A 273 -15.49 -20.38 8.03
N PHE A 274 -15.13 -21.51 8.64
CA PHE A 274 -15.64 -21.98 9.92
C PHE A 274 -15.11 -21.17 11.11
N GLU A 275 -13.83 -20.82 11.15
CA GLU A 275 -13.26 -19.98 12.22
C GLU A 275 -13.88 -18.60 12.22
N PHE A 276 -14.04 -18.00 11.04
CA PHE A 276 -14.72 -16.72 10.87
C PHE A 276 -16.17 -16.77 11.38
N ASN A 277 -16.91 -17.83 11.04
CA ASN A 277 -18.27 -17.98 11.53
C ASN A 277 -18.35 -18.17 13.05
N LEU A 278 -17.38 -18.88 13.65
CA LEU A 278 -17.32 -18.98 15.11
C LEU A 278 -17.07 -17.62 15.75
N VAL A 279 -16.13 -16.82 15.25
CA VAL A 279 -15.88 -15.46 15.76
C VAL A 279 -17.15 -14.63 15.75
N ASN A 280 -17.89 -14.63 14.63
CA ASN A 280 -19.16 -13.92 14.51
C ASN A 280 -20.19 -14.39 15.54
N LEU A 281 -20.28 -15.70 15.82
CA LEU A 281 -21.14 -16.21 16.88
C LEU A 281 -20.66 -15.80 18.27
N LEU A 282 -19.35 -15.77 18.52
CA LEU A 282 -18.82 -15.38 19.83
C LEU A 282 -19.04 -13.89 20.12
N ILE A 283 -19.01 -13.01 19.12
CA ILE A 283 -19.19 -11.56 19.32
C ILE A 283 -20.65 -11.09 19.21
N ALA A 284 -21.52 -11.85 18.54
CA ALA A 284 -22.93 -11.48 18.37
C ALA A 284 -23.80 -11.83 19.60
N GLU A 285 -24.98 -11.22 19.68
CA GLU A 285 -26.01 -11.71 20.60
C GLU A 285 -26.52 -13.08 20.10
N THR A 286 -26.12 -14.15 20.79
CA THR A 286 -26.42 -15.52 20.35
C THR A 286 -27.77 -16.02 20.85
N SER A 287 -28.52 -16.67 19.95
CA SER A 287 -29.70 -17.45 20.31
C SER A 287 -29.32 -18.88 20.74
N SER A 288 -30.25 -19.63 21.32
CA SER A 288 -30.02 -21.03 21.70
C SER A 288 -29.64 -21.94 20.52
N LYS A 289 -30.15 -21.67 19.31
CA LYS A 289 -29.79 -22.40 18.09
C LYS A 289 -28.35 -22.10 17.62
N ASP A 290 -27.84 -20.93 17.97
CA ASP A 290 -26.48 -20.54 17.65
C ASP A 290 -25.47 -21.19 18.60
N LEU A 291 -25.87 -21.47 19.85
CA LEU A 291 -25.02 -22.19 20.81
C LEU A 291 -24.71 -23.62 20.35
N GLU A 292 -25.68 -24.34 19.78
CA GLU A 292 -25.43 -25.68 19.22
C GLU A 292 -24.36 -25.66 18.10
N LYS A 293 -24.47 -24.67 17.18
CA LYS A 293 -23.49 -24.48 16.12
C LYS A 293 -22.14 -24.06 16.68
N ALA A 294 -22.13 -23.10 17.61
CA ALA A 294 -20.92 -22.64 18.28
C ALA A 294 -20.21 -23.78 19.01
N TYR A 295 -20.96 -24.70 19.65
CA TYR A 295 -20.41 -25.88 20.32
C TYR A 295 -19.72 -26.80 19.31
N ALA A 296 -20.45 -27.18 18.25
CA ALA A 296 -19.90 -28.01 17.18
C ALA A 296 -18.66 -27.36 16.58
N TRP A 297 -18.66 -26.04 16.43
CA TRP A 297 -17.56 -25.32 15.82
C TRP A 297 -16.35 -25.20 16.73
N PHE A 298 -16.56 -24.73 17.96
CA PHE A 298 -15.50 -24.60 18.96
C PHE A 298 -14.78 -25.94 19.19
N ASN A 299 -15.51 -27.05 19.15
CA ASN A 299 -14.92 -28.37 19.35
C ASN A 299 -13.95 -28.82 18.25
N CYS A 300 -14.11 -28.38 17.00
CA CYS A 300 -13.17 -28.75 15.93
C CYS A 300 -11.91 -27.87 15.90
N ILE A 301 -11.81 -26.85 16.75
CA ILE A 301 -10.68 -25.91 16.73
C ILE A 301 -9.54 -26.42 17.60
N GLU A 302 -8.42 -26.70 16.97
CA GLU A 302 -7.21 -27.08 17.70
C GLU A 302 -6.72 -25.93 18.59
N PRO A 303 -6.30 -26.20 19.85
CA PRO A 303 -5.88 -25.15 20.79
C PRO A 303 -4.79 -24.21 20.25
N ARG A 304 -3.87 -24.71 19.41
CA ARG A 304 -2.85 -23.89 18.74
C ARG A 304 -3.41 -22.77 17.85
N ARG A 305 -4.71 -22.81 17.50
CA ARG A 305 -5.38 -21.78 16.69
C ARG A 305 -6.16 -20.76 17.55
N PHE A 306 -6.22 -20.94 18.87
CA PHE A 306 -6.95 -20.03 19.76
C PHE A 306 -6.40 -18.60 19.72
N SER A 307 -5.09 -18.41 19.66
CA SER A 307 -4.47 -17.08 19.54
C SER A 307 -5.01 -16.32 18.33
N LYS A 308 -5.13 -16.99 17.19
CA LYS A 308 -5.62 -16.41 15.93
C LYS A 308 -7.10 -16.02 16.01
N ILE A 309 -7.93 -16.85 16.64
CA ILE A 309 -9.36 -16.55 16.84
C ILE A 309 -9.52 -15.37 17.80
N VAL A 310 -8.68 -15.31 18.85
CA VAL A 310 -8.66 -14.17 19.77
C VAL A 310 -8.23 -12.89 19.05
N GLU A 311 -7.21 -12.95 18.18
CA GLU A 311 -6.84 -11.83 17.30
C GLU A 311 -8.02 -11.38 16.44
N MET A 312 -8.82 -12.31 15.91
CA MET A 312 -10.02 -11.98 15.15
C MET A 312 -11.16 -11.39 16.01
N ILE A 313 -11.34 -11.84 17.24
CA ILE A 313 -12.32 -11.23 18.15
C ILE A 313 -11.93 -9.78 18.46
N ARG A 314 -10.62 -9.51 18.57
CA ARG A 314 -10.05 -8.17 18.75
C ARG A 314 -10.00 -7.38 17.45
N ALA A 315 -10.03 -8.06 16.31
CA ALA A 315 -10.10 -7.44 15.01
C ALA A 315 -11.47 -6.79 14.85
N ASN A 316 -11.47 -5.47 14.66
CA ASN A 316 -12.69 -4.77 14.35
C ASN A 316 -13.06 -5.02 12.89
N HIS A 317 -14.22 -5.61 12.62
CA HIS A 317 -14.85 -5.61 11.29
C HIS A 317 -15.63 -4.31 11.15
N LEU A 318 -15.02 -3.28 10.56
CA LEU A 318 -15.69 -2.01 10.36
C LEU A 318 -16.57 -2.09 9.11
N ASP A 319 -17.84 -2.44 9.27
CA ASP A 319 -18.74 -2.60 8.13
C ASP A 319 -19.13 -1.27 7.41
N GLU A 320 -18.62 -0.10 7.82
CA GLU A 320 -19.17 1.21 7.42
C GLU A 320 -18.27 2.13 6.55
N VAL A 321 -17.05 1.75 6.17
CA VAL A 321 -16.27 2.52 5.16
C VAL A 321 -16.08 1.71 3.89
N THR A 322 -16.50 2.30 2.78
CA THR A 322 -16.64 1.70 1.44
C THR A 322 -15.33 1.32 0.73
N ASP A 323 -14.17 1.41 1.40
CA ASP A 323 -12.91 0.90 0.86
C ASP A 323 -12.79 -0.60 1.17
N GLU A 324 -12.25 -1.39 0.23
CA GLU A 324 -12.12 -2.87 0.31
C GLU A 324 -11.41 -3.41 1.57
N ILE A 325 -10.88 -2.55 2.43
CA ILE A 325 -9.95 -2.89 3.51
C ILE A 325 -10.60 -3.02 4.88
N LEU A 326 -11.91 -2.82 5.00
CA LEU A 326 -12.54 -2.97 6.31
C LEU A 326 -13.10 -4.34 6.67
N LEU A 327 -12.90 -5.33 5.78
CA LEU A 327 -13.13 -6.72 6.16
C LEU A 327 -12.03 -7.26 7.10
N LEU A 328 -10.90 -6.56 7.21
CA LEU A 328 -9.73 -6.99 7.99
C LEU A 328 -9.43 -6.00 9.13
N PRO A 329 -8.83 -6.48 10.25
CA PRO A 329 -8.38 -5.62 11.34
C PRO A 329 -7.44 -4.52 10.86
N ILE A 330 -7.69 -3.27 11.26
CA ILE A 330 -6.74 -2.18 11.06
C ILE A 330 -5.70 -2.21 12.20
N GLU A 331 -4.47 -2.59 11.90
CA GLU A 331 -3.33 -2.59 12.83
C GLU A 331 -2.38 -1.42 12.56
N ASN A 332 -1.97 -1.24 11.32
CA ASN A 332 -1.07 -0.20 10.81
C ASN A 332 -1.74 0.51 9.63
N PRO A 333 -2.68 1.45 9.90
CA PRO A 333 -3.35 2.19 8.84
C PRO A 333 -2.31 2.97 8.03
N SER A 334 -2.43 2.89 6.72
CA SER A 334 -1.52 3.55 5.77
C SER A 334 -2.31 4.00 4.55
N LEU A 335 -1.76 4.93 3.78
CA LEU A 335 -2.34 5.48 2.57
C LEU A 335 -1.49 5.05 1.38
N ILE A 336 -2.06 4.26 0.47
CA ILE A 336 -1.48 4.09 -0.87
C ILE A 336 -1.91 5.29 -1.70
N ILE A 337 -0.94 6.12 -2.09
CA ILE A 337 -1.18 7.34 -2.88
C ILE A 337 -0.58 7.15 -4.27
N LYS A 338 -1.40 7.36 -5.30
CA LYS A 338 -0.93 7.43 -6.69
C LYS A 338 -0.36 8.83 -6.96
N LEU A 339 0.91 8.88 -7.35
CA LEU A 339 1.63 10.10 -7.65
C LEU A 339 1.93 10.18 -9.15
N TYR A 340 2.00 11.38 -9.71
CA TYR A 340 2.52 11.64 -11.05
C TYR A 340 3.69 12.65 -11.01
N GLN A 341 4.66 12.50 -11.90
CA GLN A 341 5.83 13.36 -11.95
C GLN A 341 5.55 14.64 -12.76
N ALA A 342 5.21 15.74 -12.11
CA ALA A 342 4.93 17.01 -12.79
C ALA A 342 6.20 17.71 -13.28
N GLU A 343 7.28 17.65 -12.48
CA GLU A 343 8.61 18.17 -12.78
C GLU A 343 9.67 17.10 -12.42
N SER A 344 10.87 17.18 -12.99
CA SER A 344 11.92 16.19 -12.71
C SER A 344 12.22 16.08 -11.21
N GLY A 345 11.97 14.91 -10.65
CA GLY A 345 12.15 14.63 -9.21
C GLY A 345 10.99 15.06 -8.30
N LYS A 346 10.03 15.84 -8.80
CA LYS A 346 8.88 16.32 -8.00
C LYS A 346 7.60 15.59 -8.36
N TRP A 347 6.96 15.06 -7.33
CA TRP A 347 5.77 14.24 -7.47
C TRP A 347 4.54 14.91 -6.88
N ARG A 348 3.40 14.77 -7.55
CA ARG A 348 2.11 15.31 -7.11
C ARG A 348 1.08 14.18 -6.97
N PRO A 349 0.23 14.20 -5.94
CA PRO A 349 -0.85 13.22 -5.82
C PRO A 349 -1.90 13.41 -6.91
N ILE A 350 -2.47 12.30 -7.38
CA ILE A 350 -3.59 12.29 -8.31
C ILE A 350 -4.90 12.32 -7.49
N PRO A 351 -5.80 13.28 -7.71
CA PRO A 351 -7.10 13.34 -7.05
C PRO A 351 -7.92 12.04 -7.19
N ASN A 352 -8.62 11.70 -6.12
CA ASN A 352 -9.50 10.55 -5.97
C ASN A 352 -8.82 9.20 -6.25
N ARG A 353 -7.53 9.07 -5.90
CA ARG A 353 -6.75 7.84 -6.10
C ARG A 353 -6.10 7.28 -4.83
N THR A 354 -6.17 8.01 -3.72
CA THR A 354 -5.72 7.51 -2.42
C THR A 354 -6.60 6.36 -1.95
N GLN A 355 -5.96 5.28 -1.53
CA GLN A 355 -6.60 4.14 -0.89
C GLN A 355 -6.09 3.98 0.53
N ILE A 356 -7.02 3.81 1.46
CA ILE A 356 -6.71 3.50 2.85
C ILE A 356 -6.42 2.02 2.90
N ILE A 357 -5.23 1.65 3.36
CA ILE A 357 -4.81 0.27 3.54
C ILE A 357 -4.45 -0.04 4.99
N ASP A 358 -4.47 -1.32 5.33
CA ASP A 358 -3.69 -1.82 6.45
C ASP A 358 -2.38 -2.42 5.96
N LEU A 359 -1.25 -1.81 6.34
CA LEU A 359 0.05 -2.23 5.84
C LEU A 359 0.44 -3.62 6.34
N ALA A 360 0.08 -4.00 7.57
CA ALA A 360 0.43 -5.31 8.12
C ALA A 360 -0.20 -6.42 7.29
N HIS A 361 -1.46 -6.26 6.88
CA HIS A 361 -2.17 -7.22 6.04
C HIS A 361 -1.68 -7.25 4.58
N HIS A 362 -1.24 -6.11 4.05
CA HIS A 362 -0.83 -6.01 2.64
C HIS A 362 0.66 -6.22 2.42
N GLU A 363 1.47 -6.29 3.48
CA GLU A 363 2.93 -6.46 3.37
C GLU A 363 3.29 -7.73 2.60
N ALA A 364 2.63 -8.86 2.89
CA ALA A 364 2.87 -10.12 2.17
C ALA A 364 2.50 -10.01 0.68
N TRP A 365 1.35 -9.38 0.38
CA TRP A 365 0.92 -9.14 -1.01
C TRP A 365 1.94 -8.29 -1.77
N LEU A 366 2.32 -7.15 -1.18
CA LEU A 366 3.27 -6.22 -1.78
C LEU A 366 4.60 -6.92 -2.00
N LYS A 367 5.11 -7.63 -0.99
CA LYS A 367 6.32 -8.44 -1.10
C LYS A 367 6.25 -9.50 -2.17
N ALA A 368 5.11 -10.07 -2.51
CA ALA A 368 4.99 -11.12 -3.51
C ALA A 368 4.72 -10.62 -4.94
N HIS A 369 4.03 -9.48 -5.09
CA HIS A 369 3.45 -9.09 -6.39
C HIS A 369 3.85 -7.70 -6.90
N ASN A 370 4.62 -6.90 -6.14
CA ASN A 370 5.02 -5.51 -6.48
C ASN A 370 3.92 -4.69 -7.19
N SER A 371 2.68 -4.87 -6.76
CA SER A 371 1.51 -4.31 -7.42
C SER A 371 0.49 -3.87 -6.40
N HIS A 372 -0.27 -2.85 -6.79
CA HIS A 372 -1.38 -2.32 -6.03
C HIS A 372 -2.40 -3.44 -5.75
N PRO A 373 -2.87 -3.62 -4.51
CA PRO A 373 -3.76 -4.73 -4.16
C PRO A 373 -5.08 -4.70 -4.94
N LEU A 374 -5.73 -3.54 -5.07
CA LEU A 374 -6.97 -3.42 -5.85
C LEU A 374 -6.73 -3.32 -7.38
N THR A 375 -6.01 -2.30 -7.85
CA THR A 375 -5.90 -2.04 -9.30
C THR A 375 -4.98 -3.01 -10.05
N ARG A 376 -4.16 -3.79 -9.33
CA ARG A 376 -3.10 -4.66 -9.87
C ARG A 376 -2.05 -3.93 -10.70
N GLU A 377 -2.04 -2.60 -10.69
CA GLU A 377 -1.01 -1.80 -11.35
C GLU A 377 0.34 -1.95 -10.63
N PRO A 378 1.49 -1.97 -11.33
CA PRO A 378 2.80 -2.04 -10.68
C PRO A 378 3.04 -0.83 -9.77
N MET A 379 3.60 -1.05 -8.58
CA MET A 379 3.83 0.05 -7.61
C MET A 379 4.83 1.10 -8.13
N ASN A 380 5.80 0.68 -8.94
CA ASN A 380 6.87 1.55 -9.45
C ASN A 380 6.70 2.00 -10.91
N ALA A 381 5.65 1.55 -11.59
CA ALA A 381 5.41 1.84 -13.00
C ALA A 381 3.91 1.73 -13.30
N ALA A 382 3.14 2.61 -12.66
CA ALA A 382 1.69 2.62 -12.78
C ALA A 382 1.25 3.20 -14.14
N ILE A 383 -0.04 3.11 -14.46
CA ILE A 383 -0.58 3.68 -15.71
C ILE A 383 -0.40 5.20 -15.70
N ASN A 384 0.21 5.74 -16.75
CA ASN A 384 0.49 7.17 -16.89
C ASN A 384 -0.76 8.04 -16.70
N HIS A 385 -0.59 9.18 -16.03
CA HIS A 385 -1.65 10.16 -15.82
C HIS A 385 -1.64 11.18 -16.95
N VAL A 386 -2.79 11.47 -17.55
CA VAL A 386 -2.90 12.41 -18.66
C VAL A 386 -3.52 13.72 -18.17
N VAL A 387 -2.77 14.81 -18.29
CA VAL A 387 -3.24 16.18 -17.99
C VAL A 387 -2.98 17.05 -19.21
N ASN A 388 -4.02 17.67 -19.77
CA ASN A 388 -3.93 18.50 -20.98
C ASN A 388 -3.23 17.76 -22.14
N GLU A 389 -3.68 16.53 -22.44
CA GLU A 389 -3.14 15.65 -23.50
C GLU A 389 -1.68 15.20 -23.32
N LYS A 390 -1.01 15.62 -22.25
CA LYS A 390 0.35 15.19 -21.91
C LYS A 390 0.30 14.07 -20.88
N ALA A 391 0.96 12.95 -21.21
CA ALA A 391 1.13 11.82 -20.30
C ALA A 391 2.32 12.05 -19.34
N TYR A 392 2.10 11.77 -18.07
CA TYR A 392 3.09 11.85 -16.99
C TYR A 392 3.31 10.47 -16.38
N GLU A 393 4.56 10.17 -16.03
CA GLU A 393 4.94 8.94 -15.32
C GLU A 393 4.25 8.90 -13.95
N THR A 394 3.79 7.72 -13.56
CA THR A 394 3.09 7.51 -12.28
C THR A 394 3.68 6.39 -11.46
N ILE A 395 3.61 6.57 -10.14
CA ILE A 395 4.05 5.61 -9.14
C ILE A 395 3.03 5.55 -8.00
N TYR A 396 3.03 4.45 -7.25
CA TYR A 396 2.35 4.35 -5.97
C TYR A 396 3.36 4.45 -4.83
N ARG A 397 2.98 5.14 -3.76
CA ARG A 397 3.74 5.23 -2.51
C ARG A 397 2.85 5.00 -1.32
N ILE A 398 3.43 4.46 -0.25
CA ILE A 398 2.72 4.09 0.95
C ILE A 398 3.15 5.02 2.08
N PHE A 399 2.19 5.75 2.64
CA PHE A 399 2.45 6.67 3.74
C PHE A 399 1.74 6.18 5.00
N PRO A 400 2.43 6.05 6.14
CA PRO A 400 1.77 5.78 7.41
C PRO A 400 0.66 6.81 7.69
N TYR A 401 -0.48 6.33 8.17
CA TYR A 401 -1.57 7.21 8.54
C TYR A 401 -1.44 7.62 10.01
N GLU A 402 -1.22 8.91 10.26
CA GLU A 402 -1.06 9.51 11.60
C GLU A 402 -2.18 10.50 11.92
N GLY A 403 -3.26 10.48 11.12
CA GLY A 403 -4.39 11.43 11.16
C GLY A 403 -4.51 12.22 9.85
N LEU A 404 -5.54 13.08 9.75
CA LEU A 404 -5.86 13.83 8.54
C LEU A 404 -4.65 14.55 7.90
N ASN A 405 -3.71 15.02 8.73
CA ASN A 405 -2.51 15.74 8.31
C ASN A 405 -1.46 14.86 7.64
N SER A 406 -1.53 13.53 7.66
CA SER A 406 -0.60 12.68 6.91
C SER A 406 -1.06 12.41 5.47
N SER A 407 -2.29 12.82 5.09
CA SER A 407 -2.81 12.63 3.73
C SER A 407 -2.33 13.70 2.76
N TYR A 408 -1.32 13.37 1.94
CA TYR A 408 -0.80 14.27 0.91
C TYR A 408 -1.83 14.66 -0.15
N GLU A 409 -2.73 13.74 -0.53
CA GLU A 409 -3.80 14.05 -1.47
C GLU A 409 -4.78 15.08 -0.90
N LEU A 410 -5.17 14.94 0.37
CA LEU A 410 -6.06 15.90 1.03
C LEU A 410 -5.44 17.31 1.03
N LYS A 411 -4.14 17.42 1.36
CA LYS A 411 -3.41 18.70 1.30
C LYS A 411 -3.41 19.30 -0.10
N ALA A 412 -3.14 18.49 -1.12
CA ALA A 412 -3.10 18.95 -2.50
C ALA A 412 -4.47 19.47 -2.98
N LEU A 413 -5.56 18.78 -2.60
CA LEU A 413 -6.93 19.20 -2.92
C LEU A 413 -7.28 20.55 -2.28
N ILE A 414 -6.93 20.75 -1.00
CA ILE A 414 -7.13 22.03 -0.29
C ILE A 414 -6.42 23.18 -1.02
N VAL A 415 -5.14 22.99 -1.36
CA VAL A 415 -4.33 24.00 -2.05
C VAL A 415 -4.91 24.30 -3.42
N GLN A 416 -5.30 23.27 -4.18
CA GLN A 416 -5.88 23.44 -5.51
C GLN A 416 -7.18 24.25 -5.48
N ILE A 417 -8.06 23.97 -4.51
CA ILE A 417 -9.31 24.71 -4.33
C ILE A 417 -9.03 26.17 -3.96
N ARG A 418 -8.20 26.42 -2.94
CA ARG A 418 -7.88 27.78 -2.48
C ARG A 418 -7.22 28.64 -3.56
N ASN A 419 -6.26 28.09 -4.29
CA ASN A 419 -5.59 28.79 -5.38
C ASN A 419 -6.59 29.20 -6.47
N SER A 420 -7.49 28.28 -6.83
CA SER A 420 -8.51 28.55 -7.86
C SER A 420 -9.54 29.59 -7.39
N LEU A 421 -9.99 29.52 -6.14
CA LEU A 421 -10.88 30.53 -5.56
C LEU A 421 -10.22 31.92 -5.53
N SER A 422 -8.94 32.00 -5.16
CA SER A 422 -8.20 33.27 -5.11
C SER A 422 -8.02 33.89 -6.51
N ALA A 423 -7.76 33.05 -7.54
CA ALA A 423 -7.63 33.50 -8.92
C ALA A 423 -8.93 34.11 -9.45
N ILE A 424 -10.07 33.50 -9.14
CA ILE A 424 -11.41 33.99 -9.53
C ILE A 424 -11.75 35.31 -8.81
N SER A 425 -11.39 35.43 -7.53
CA SER A 425 -11.58 36.67 -6.76
C SER A 425 -10.83 37.85 -7.38
N ASN A 426 -9.58 37.65 -7.82
CA ASN A 426 -8.75 38.71 -8.39
C ASN A 426 -9.24 39.18 -9.77
N GLN A 427 -9.84 38.28 -10.57
CA GLN A 427 -10.44 38.66 -11.86
C GLN A 427 -11.68 39.55 -11.69
N SER A 428 -12.47 39.30 -10.64
CA SER A 428 -13.68 40.08 -10.36
C SER A 428 -13.37 41.54 -9.99
N THR A 429 -12.28 41.80 -9.27
CA THR A 429 -11.85 43.16 -8.90
C THR A 429 -11.38 43.97 -10.10
N THR A 430 -10.68 43.31 -11.04
CA THR A 430 -10.10 43.99 -12.22
C THR A 430 -11.16 44.49 -13.19
N HIS A 431 -12.31 43.80 -13.31
CA HIS A 431 -13.41 44.24 -14.16
C HIS A 431 -14.21 45.43 -13.57
N SER A 432 -14.24 45.60 -12.24
CA SER A 432 -14.94 46.72 -11.59
C SER A 432 -14.19 48.05 -11.76
N ASP A 433 -12.85 48.03 -11.76
CA ASP A 433 -12.05 49.25 -11.90
C ASP A 433 -11.99 49.76 -13.35
N VAL A 434 -12.04 48.88 -14.36
CA VAL A 434 -12.10 49.28 -15.77
C VAL A 434 -13.41 50.01 -16.11
N LEU A 435 -14.52 49.64 -15.46
CA LEU A 435 -15.81 50.34 -15.63
C LEU A 435 -15.82 51.73 -14.97
N LYS A 436 -15.05 51.96 -13.89
CA LYS A 436 -14.92 53.29 -13.26
C LYS A 436 -14.02 54.25 -14.04
N THR A 437 -12.98 53.75 -14.73
CA THR A 437 -12.14 54.61 -15.59
C THR A 437 -12.81 55.02 -16.90
N THR A 438 -13.72 54.21 -17.45
CA THR A 438 -14.45 54.58 -18.67
C THR A 438 -15.60 55.57 -18.41
N SER A 439 -16.09 55.66 -17.17
CA SER A 439 -17.10 56.65 -16.76
C SER A 439 -16.53 58.05 -16.48
N LYS A 440 -15.20 58.22 -16.37
CA LYS A 440 -14.58 59.52 -16.02
C LYS A 440 -14.08 60.32 -17.23
N ASN A 441 -14.18 59.77 -18.44
CA ASN A 441 -13.76 60.43 -19.69
C ASN A 441 -14.92 60.92 -20.57
N ARG A 442 -16.14 61.00 -20.02
CA ARG A 442 -17.33 61.41 -20.78
C ARG A 442 -18.12 62.53 -20.11
N GLU A 443 -17.43 63.55 -19.58
CA GLU A 443 -18.04 64.83 -19.23
C GLU A 443 -16.97 65.94 -19.20
N SER A 444 -16.78 66.61 -20.33
CA SER A 444 -16.01 67.85 -20.44
C SER A 444 -16.49 68.65 -21.67
N THR A 445 -17.74 69.12 -21.62
CA THR A 445 -18.16 70.41 -22.21
C THR A 445 -19.51 70.80 -21.61
N SER A 446 -19.50 71.52 -20.48
CA SER A 446 -20.53 72.50 -20.13
C SER A 446 -20.13 73.27 -18.89
N HIS A 447 -20.03 74.58 -19.02
CA HIS A 447 -19.86 75.55 -17.93
C HIS A 447 -20.96 75.43 -16.87
N GLY A 448 -20.61 75.69 -15.59
CA GLY A 448 -21.60 76.13 -14.60
C GLY A 448 -21.27 75.84 -13.13
N PHE A 449 -20.53 76.76 -12.50
CA PHE A 449 -20.52 77.14 -11.07
C PHE A 449 -20.08 76.13 -9.97
N PRO A 450 -19.47 76.64 -8.87
CA PRO A 450 -18.81 75.83 -7.84
C PRO A 450 -19.72 75.61 -6.62
N ASP A 451 -19.78 74.38 -6.10
CA ASP A 451 -20.47 74.11 -4.84
C ASP A 451 -19.47 73.88 -3.70
N VAL A 452 -19.43 74.89 -2.84
CA VAL A 452 -18.51 75.12 -1.71
C VAL A 452 -18.95 74.33 -0.46
N LEU A 453 -20.01 73.52 -0.54
CA LEU A 453 -20.67 72.97 0.64
C LEU A 453 -20.25 71.55 1.07
N TYR A 454 -19.53 70.78 0.25
CA TYR A 454 -19.14 69.41 0.66
C TYR A 454 -17.80 69.31 1.40
N THR A 455 -17.02 70.40 1.47
CA THR A 455 -15.70 70.44 2.11
C THR A 455 -15.76 70.95 3.57
N MET A 456 -16.94 71.29 4.10
CA MET A 456 -17.09 71.85 5.46
C MET A 456 -17.63 70.88 6.53
N ALA A 457 -18.22 69.74 6.17
CA ALA A 457 -18.79 68.83 7.18
C ALA A 457 -17.74 67.99 7.94
N ASN A 458 -16.53 67.83 7.40
CA ASN A 458 -15.44 67.07 8.04
C ASN A 458 -14.56 67.88 9.01
N ARG A 459 -14.98 69.09 9.42
CA ARG A 459 -14.13 69.97 10.25
C ARG A 459 -14.74 70.51 11.56
N PHE A 460 -15.95 70.09 11.96
CA PHE A 460 -16.64 70.74 13.09
C PHE A 460 -17.01 69.91 14.33
N PHE A 461 -16.75 68.60 14.41
CA PHE A 461 -16.91 67.87 15.68
C PHE A 461 -15.72 66.97 15.98
N GLY A 462 -14.91 67.39 16.96
CA GLY A 462 -13.75 66.69 17.47
C GLY A 462 -14.07 65.67 18.56
N ALA A 463 -13.05 64.85 18.80
CA ALA A 463 -12.72 63.98 19.95
C ALA A 463 -13.74 63.84 21.09
N PHE A 464 -14.05 62.58 21.44
CA PHE A 464 -14.13 62.14 22.83
C PHE A 464 -13.59 60.71 22.97
N SER A 465 -12.56 60.58 23.82
CA SER A 465 -12.16 59.34 24.50
C SER A 465 -13.13 59.09 25.65
N THR A 466 -13.56 57.85 25.89
CA THR A 466 -13.63 57.28 27.24
C THR A 466 -13.72 55.76 27.21
N SER A 467 -13.11 55.21 28.24
CA SER A 467 -12.86 53.83 28.66
C SER A 467 -14.08 53.03 29.18
N VAL A 468 -14.06 51.71 28.90
CA VAL A 468 -14.40 50.58 29.83
C VAL A 468 -15.90 50.34 30.16
N PRO A 469 -16.39 49.12 30.57
CA PRO A 469 -15.81 47.76 30.66
C PRO A 469 -16.60 46.64 29.90
N ALA A 470 -16.03 45.44 29.96
CA ALA A 470 -16.59 44.13 29.61
C ALA A 470 -17.88 43.73 30.38
N PRO A 471 -18.64 42.76 29.86
CA PRO A 471 -19.55 41.94 30.65
C PRO A 471 -18.97 40.54 30.93
N GLU A 472 -19.09 40.14 32.20
CA GLU A 472 -18.96 38.76 32.70
C GLU A 472 -20.01 37.84 32.05
N PRO A 473 -19.74 36.53 31.94
CA PRO A 473 -20.79 35.53 31.96
C PRO A 473 -20.88 34.87 33.35
N THR A 474 -22.10 34.94 33.87
CA THR A 474 -22.61 34.35 35.11
C THR A 474 -22.54 32.82 35.14
N THR A 475 -22.06 32.34 36.28
CA THR A 475 -22.20 30.99 36.82
C THR A 475 -23.65 30.73 37.25
N GLU A 476 -24.29 29.66 36.76
CA GLU A 476 -25.38 28.97 37.45
C GLU A 476 -25.69 27.63 36.73
N GLN A 477 -25.16 26.53 37.26
CA GLN A 477 -25.89 25.27 37.48
C GLN A 477 -24.95 24.24 38.10
N GLU A 478 -25.06 24.15 39.42
CA GLU A 478 -24.56 23.02 40.19
C GLU A 478 -25.75 22.45 41.00
N GLN A 479 -25.72 21.14 41.23
CA GLN A 479 -26.56 20.33 42.10
C GLN A 479 -27.83 19.71 41.49
N ASN A 480 -27.73 18.42 41.15
CA ASN A 480 -28.37 17.42 42.01
C ASN A 480 -27.61 16.09 42.01
N LEU A 481 -27.09 15.77 43.19
CA LEU A 481 -26.63 14.46 43.62
C LEU A 481 -27.83 13.54 43.90
N ASN A 482 -27.58 12.23 43.75
CA ASN A 482 -28.23 11.12 44.46
C ASN A 482 -29.74 10.89 44.24
N ARG A 483 -30.04 9.83 43.48
CA ARG A 483 -31.01 8.83 43.93
C ARG A 483 -30.66 7.44 43.39
N ASN A 484 -30.24 6.59 44.33
CA ASN A 484 -30.60 5.19 44.41
C ASN A 484 -31.98 4.93 43.79
N ASP A 485 -32.11 3.91 42.94
CA ASP A 485 -33.14 2.89 43.13
C ASP A 485 -32.73 1.59 42.45
N SER A 486 -32.51 0.60 43.31
CA SER A 486 -32.63 -0.82 43.05
C SER A 486 -33.95 -1.14 42.33
N ALA A 487 -33.87 -1.78 41.18
CA ALA A 487 -35.01 -2.47 40.58
C ALA A 487 -34.60 -3.90 40.22
N THR A 488 -34.89 -4.79 41.17
CA THR A 488 -35.14 -6.21 40.97
C THR A 488 -36.05 -6.44 39.76
N CYS A 489 -35.55 -7.07 38.70
CA CYS A 489 -36.41 -7.71 37.71
C CYS A 489 -36.51 -9.20 38.04
N SER A 490 -37.51 -9.51 38.87
CA SER A 490 -38.12 -10.82 38.93
C SER A 490 -38.95 -10.98 37.66
N GLN A 491 -38.66 -11.99 36.84
CA GLN A 491 -39.69 -12.62 36.01
C GLN A 491 -39.37 -14.10 35.82
N LYS A 492 -40.00 -14.91 36.68
CA LYS A 492 -40.49 -16.25 36.33
C LYS A 492 -41.17 -16.19 34.97
N TRP A 493 -40.80 -17.05 34.02
CA TRP A 493 -41.74 -17.76 33.16
C TRP A 493 -41.10 -19.10 32.72
N TYR A 494 -41.90 -20.14 32.90
CA TYR A 494 -41.92 -21.52 32.39
C TYR A 494 -40.77 -22.07 31.55
#